data_AF-A0A3N7GJ76-F1
#
_entry.id   AF-A0A3N7GJ76-F1
#
_cell.length_a   1.000
_cell.length_b   1.000
_cell.length_c   1.000
_cell.angle_alpha   90.00
_cell.angle_beta   90.00
_cell.angle_gamma   90.00
#
_symmetry.space_group_name_H-M   'P 1'
#
loop_
_entity.id
_entity.type
_entity.pdbx_description
1 polymer ?
#
loop_
_entity_poly.entity_id
_entity_poly.type
_entity_poly.pdbx_seq_one_letter_code
_entity_poly.pdbx_strand_id
1 'polypeptide(L)'
;MLQLAVSLSGTPAQVPKLIQSAEDGLFSRFMFYAFKNEIVWQDPSPKKGGIIFNDHFEKLSNDVLQVYDFLEQHPTEVQLTPDQWQQLNVVFSKLLTNTVLFNSDDTSSIVFRLGLVLYRFCMIFTALRKVENGDCSEVVVCTDEDFLAALELINVDLNHSILMFNNLASQSEPITYKMGNNKKAFYEALPQSFQRKEAIELGAKYNLSERSVDNFLSNSVPELLYKPKTGGYEKV
;
A
#
# COMPACT_ATOMS: atom_id res chain seq x y z
N MET A 1 -25.32 -3.58 10.70
CA MET A 1 -24.60 -2.75 9.72
C MET A 1 -24.13 -3.69 8.62
N LEU A 2 -24.63 -3.56 7.39
CA LEU A 2 -24.24 -4.43 6.27
C LEU A 2 -22.75 -4.20 5.95
N GLN A 3 -21.90 -5.18 6.20
CA GLN A 3 -20.50 -5.16 5.77
C GLN A 3 -20.43 -5.83 4.40
N LEU A 4 -20.28 -5.03 3.34
CA LEU A 4 -20.07 -5.53 1.98
C LEU A 4 -18.56 -5.61 1.73
N ALA A 5 -18.06 -6.80 1.42
CA ALA A 5 -16.73 -6.98 0.85
C ALA A 5 -16.86 -7.17 -0.67
N VAL A 6 -15.97 -6.55 -1.44
CA VAL A 6 -15.93 -6.69 -2.90
C VAL A 6 -14.49 -6.89 -3.35
N SER A 7 -14.29 -7.83 -4.28
CA SER A 7 -13.03 -8.03 -4.97
C SER A 7 -13.29 -7.86 -6.47
N LEU A 8 -12.52 -6.97 -7.11
CA LEU A 8 -12.69 -6.60 -8.52
C LEU A 8 -11.37 -6.79 -9.24
N SER A 9 -11.40 -7.54 -10.36
CA SER A 9 -10.28 -7.63 -11.29
C SER A 9 -10.62 -6.84 -12.55
N GLY A 10 -9.66 -6.09 -13.07
CA GLY A 10 -9.88 -5.28 -14.27
C GLY A 10 -8.61 -4.65 -14.80
N THR A 11 -8.76 -3.94 -15.90
CA THR A 11 -7.69 -3.10 -16.46
C THR A 11 -7.65 -1.76 -15.73
N PRO A 12 -6.48 -1.10 -15.59
CA PRO A 12 -6.38 0.20 -14.93
C PRO A 12 -7.34 1.26 -15.50
N ALA A 13 -7.64 1.19 -16.81
CA ALA A 13 -8.57 2.09 -17.49
C ALA A 13 -10.04 1.96 -17.00
N GLN A 14 -10.39 0.90 -16.26
CA GLN A 14 -11.71 0.74 -15.66
C GLN A 14 -11.83 1.43 -14.29
N VAL A 15 -10.71 1.70 -13.61
CA VAL A 15 -10.72 2.30 -12.26
C VAL A 15 -11.36 3.69 -12.24
N PRO A 16 -11.07 4.63 -13.17
CA PRO A 16 -11.71 5.94 -13.19
C PRO A 16 -13.23 5.91 -13.38
N LYS A 17 -13.76 4.83 -13.98
CA LYS A 17 -15.21 4.66 -14.18
C LYS A 17 -15.93 4.27 -12.90
N LEU A 18 -15.21 3.63 -11.97
CA LEU A 18 -15.72 3.19 -10.68
C LEU A 18 -15.43 4.22 -9.58
N ILE A 19 -14.22 4.79 -9.59
CA ILE A 19 -13.71 5.73 -8.61
C ILE A 19 -13.36 7.02 -9.37
N GLN A 20 -14.27 8.01 -9.29
CA GLN A 20 -14.17 9.22 -10.10
C GLN A 20 -13.13 10.20 -9.57
N SER A 21 -12.86 10.16 -8.25
CA SER A 21 -11.87 11.02 -7.59
C SER A 21 -11.06 10.22 -6.57
N ALA A 22 -9.82 10.63 -6.37
CA ALA A 22 -8.97 10.10 -5.31
C ALA A 22 -9.20 10.79 -3.95
N GLU A 23 -9.93 11.92 -3.95
CA GLU A 23 -10.09 12.83 -2.80
C GLU A 23 -11.42 12.60 -2.03
N ASP A 24 -12.40 11.93 -2.63
CA ASP A 24 -13.74 11.72 -2.04
C ASP A 24 -13.78 10.64 -0.93
N GLY A 25 -12.62 10.12 -0.56
CA GLY A 25 -12.46 9.08 0.43
C GLY A 25 -13.08 7.74 0.03
N LEU A 26 -13.60 7.54 -1.18
CA LEU A 26 -13.94 6.22 -1.71
C LEU A 26 -12.67 5.47 -2.12
N PHE A 27 -11.73 6.18 -2.76
CA PHE A 27 -10.46 5.62 -3.21
C PHE A 27 -9.74 4.80 -2.15
N SER A 28 -9.45 5.41 -0.98
CA SER A 28 -8.69 4.72 0.06
C SER A 28 -9.46 3.57 0.75
N ARG A 29 -10.74 3.31 0.40
CA ARG A 29 -11.50 2.16 0.94
C ARG A 29 -11.13 0.87 0.23
N PHE A 30 -10.50 0.98 -0.94
CA PHE A 30 -9.99 -0.14 -1.70
C PHE A 30 -8.51 -0.36 -1.40
N MET A 31 -8.12 -1.63 -1.36
CA MET A 31 -6.73 -2.02 -1.52
C MET A 31 -6.47 -2.22 -3.01
N PHE A 32 -5.35 -1.70 -3.50
CA PHE A 32 -4.99 -1.79 -4.91
C PHE A 32 -3.81 -2.73 -5.08
N TYR A 33 -3.95 -3.69 -5.99
CA TYR A 33 -2.85 -4.55 -6.43
C TYR A 33 -2.74 -4.46 -7.96
N ALA A 34 -1.69 -3.81 -8.44
CA ALA A 34 -1.47 -3.57 -9.87
C ALA A 34 -0.16 -4.22 -10.32
N PHE A 35 -0.23 -5.04 -11.35
CA PHE A 35 0.92 -5.75 -11.90
C PHE A 35 0.84 -5.82 -13.43
N LYS A 36 2.00 -5.94 -14.08
CA LYS A 36 2.10 -6.08 -15.53
C LYS A 36 2.26 -7.56 -15.88
N ASN A 37 1.31 -8.09 -16.65
CA ASN A 37 1.45 -9.43 -17.23
C ASN A 37 2.27 -9.39 -18.51
N GLU A 38 3.04 -10.45 -18.75
CA GLU A 38 3.63 -10.69 -20.06
C GLU A 38 2.53 -10.91 -21.11
N ILE A 39 2.64 -10.20 -22.23
CA ILE A 39 1.68 -10.33 -23.33
C ILE A 39 2.12 -11.54 -24.17
N VAL A 40 1.67 -12.72 -23.75
CA VAL A 40 1.92 -13.98 -24.44
C VAL A 40 0.60 -14.61 -24.87
N TRP A 41 0.60 -15.28 -26.02
CA TRP A 41 -0.54 -16.07 -26.47
C TRP A 41 -0.77 -17.22 -25.49
N GLN A 42 -1.95 -17.26 -24.89
CA GLN A 42 -2.41 -18.39 -24.09
C GLN A 42 -3.17 -19.34 -25.00
N ASP A 43 -2.56 -20.50 -25.31
CA ASP A 43 -3.21 -21.52 -26.12
C ASP A 43 -4.49 -22.04 -25.42
N PRO A 44 -5.69 -21.83 -25.99
CA PRO A 44 -6.95 -22.28 -25.40
C PRO A 44 -7.24 -23.76 -25.71
N SER A 45 -6.36 -24.46 -26.42
CA SER A 45 -6.55 -25.87 -26.76
C SER A 45 -6.67 -26.75 -25.50
N PRO A 46 -7.52 -27.78 -25.49
CA PRO A 46 -7.64 -28.68 -24.35
C PRO A 46 -6.32 -29.38 -24.03
N LYS A 47 -5.75 -29.11 -22.86
CA LYS A 47 -4.53 -29.78 -22.38
C LYS A 47 -4.89 -31.08 -21.66
N LYS A 48 -4.30 -32.20 -22.08
CA LYS A 48 -4.38 -33.46 -21.32
C LYS A 48 -3.64 -33.31 -19.98
N GLY A 49 -4.28 -33.69 -18.87
CA GLY A 49 -3.69 -33.57 -17.53
C GLY A 49 -3.73 -32.17 -16.92
N GLY A 50 -4.59 -31.27 -17.43
CA GLY A 50 -4.84 -29.97 -16.81
C GLY A 50 -5.65 -30.09 -15.51
N ILE A 51 -5.60 -29.04 -14.68
CA ILE A 51 -6.43 -28.91 -13.47
C ILE A 51 -7.90 -28.79 -13.89
N ILE A 52 -8.76 -29.62 -13.32
CA ILE A 52 -10.21 -29.45 -13.43
C ILE A 52 -10.60 -28.33 -12.47
N PHE A 53 -10.87 -27.14 -13.01
CA PHE A 53 -11.10 -25.95 -12.19
C PHE A 53 -12.28 -26.10 -11.22
N ASN A 54 -13.35 -26.81 -11.62
CA ASN A 54 -14.49 -27.05 -10.73
C ASN A 54 -14.06 -27.81 -9.47
N ASP A 55 -13.41 -28.97 -9.64
CA ASP A 55 -12.90 -29.78 -8.53
C ASP A 55 -11.90 -28.99 -7.66
N HIS A 56 -11.06 -28.17 -8.30
CA HIS A 56 -10.10 -27.31 -7.60
C HIS A 56 -10.80 -26.26 -6.72
N PHE A 57 -11.77 -25.53 -7.27
CA PHE A 57 -12.51 -24.51 -6.52
C PHE A 57 -13.43 -25.12 -5.46
N GLU A 58 -14.00 -26.31 -5.72
CA GLU A 58 -14.78 -27.05 -4.73
C GLU A 58 -13.90 -27.45 -3.53
N LYS A 59 -12.69 -27.94 -3.78
CA LYS A 59 -11.72 -28.23 -2.71
C LYS A 59 -11.40 -26.97 -1.90
N LEU A 60 -11.04 -25.86 -2.55
CA LEU A 60 -10.75 -24.60 -1.86
C LEU A 60 -11.94 -24.09 -1.05
N SER A 61 -13.17 -24.24 -1.57
CA SER A 61 -14.39 -23.89 -0.84
C SER A 61 -14.56 -24.72 0.43
N ASN A 62 -14.27 -26.02 0.37
CA ASN A 62 -14.33 -26.90 1.54
C ASN A 62 -13.23 -26.55 2.56
N ASP A 63 -12.01 -26.22 2.11
CA ASP A 63 -10.93 -25.80 2.99
C ASP A 63 -11.31 -24.51 3.75
N VAL A 64 -11.90 -23.52 3.06
CA VAL A 64 -12.41 -22.28 3.69
C VAL A 64 -13.57 -22.55 4.65
N LEU A 65 -14.48 -23.46 4.30
CA LEU A 65 -15.59 -23.85 5.18
C LEU A 65 -15.08 -24.46 6.49
N GLN A 66 -14.05 -25.31 6.43
CA GLN A 66 -13.44 -25.89 7.63
C GLN A 66 -12.82 -24.81 8.54
N VAL A 67 -12.15 -23.81 7.96
CA VAL A 67 -11.63 -22.66 8.71
C VAL A 67 -12.79 -21.90 9.39
N TYR A 68 -13.87 -21.65 8.66
CA TYR A 68 -15.06 -20.98 9.21
C TYR A 68 -15.67 -21.77 10.37
N ASP A 69 -15.99 -23.05 10.16
CA ASP A 69 -16.63 -23.91 11.16
C ASP A 69 -15.79 -24.00 12.45
N PHE A 70 -14.46 -24.08 12.30
CA PHE A 70 -13.54 -24.12 13.44
C PHE A 70 -13.55 -22.81 14.24
N LEU A 71 -13.49 -21.66 13.56
CA LEU A 71 -13.48 -20.34 14.21
C LEU A 71 -14.85 -19.95 14.78
N GLU A 72 -15.95 -20.46 14.20
CA GLU A 72 -17.30 -20.28 14.74
C GLU A 72 -17.48 -21.04 16.07
N GLN A 73 -16.94 -22.26 16.15
CA GLN A 73 -16.97 -23.07 17.38
C GLN A 73 -16.00 -22.57 18.45
N HIS A 74 -14.92 -21.90 18.03
CA HIS A 74 -13.88 -21.37 18.92
C HIS A 74 -13.67 -19.88 18.69
N PRO A 75 -14.58 -19.02 19.18
CA PRO A 75 -14.48 -17.57 19.05
C PRO A 75 -13.10 -17.07 19.47
N THR A 76 -12.52 -16.20 18.66
CA THR A 76 -11.12 -15.78 18.81
C THR A 76 -11.00 -14.27 18.91
N GLU A 77 -10.39 -13.80 19.99
CA GLU A 77 -9.82 -12.46 20.12
C GLU A 77 -8.33 -12.52 19.76
N VAL A 78 -7.95 -11.81 18.70
CA VAL A 78 -6.54 -11.65 18.34
C VAL A 78 -5.98 -10.43 19.04
N GLN A 79 -4.78 -10.56 19.61
CA GLN A 79 -4.08 -9.45 20.26
C GLN A 79 -2.70 -9.24 19.64
N LEU A 80 -2.27 -7.97 19.55
CA LEU A 80 -0.87 -7.64 19.33
C LEU A 80 -0.17 -7.40 20.67
N THR A 81 1.11 -7.71 20.72
CA THR A 81 1.95 -7.37 21.89
C THR A 81 2.14 -5.85 22.00
N PRO A 82 2.52 -5.32 23.19
CA PRO A 82 2.86 -3.91 23.33
C PRO A 82 3.98 -3.46 22.37
N ASP A 83 4.97 -4.32 22.12
CA ASP A 83 6.08 -4.03 21.23
C ASP A 83 5.63 -3.96 19.76
N GLN A 84 4.74 -4.86 19.33
CA GLN A 84 4.12 -4.82 18.01
C GLN A 84 3.27 -3.56 17.83
N TRP A 85 2.51 -3.14 18.85
CA TRP A 85 1.78 -1.86 18.81
C TRP A 85 2.72 -0.66 18.70
N GLN A 86 3.83 -0.65 19.44
CA GLN A 86 4.83 0.40 19.33
C GLN A 86 5.45 0.44 17.93
N GLN A 87 5.83 -0.72 17.39
CA GLN A 87 6.40 -0.84 16.05
C GLN A 87 5.41 -0.38 14.97
N LEU A 88 4.13 -0.76 15.07
CA LEU A 88 3.07 -0.28 14.20
C LEU A 88 3.02 1.24 14.20
N ASN A 89 2.98 1.87 15.38
CA ASN A 89 2.91 3.34 15.48
C ASN A 89 4.15 4.01 14.87
N VAL A 90 5.35 3.52 15.16
CA VAL A 90 6.61 4.06 14.60
C VAL A 90 6.60 3.96 13.07
N VAL A 91 6.21 2.80 12.53
CA VAL A 91 6.16 2.59 11.07
C VAL A 91 5.12 3.50 10.44
N PHE A 92 3.87 3.51 10.94
CA PHE A 92 2.79 4.26 10.32
C PHE A 92 2.96 5.78 10.45
N SER A 93 3.55 6.29 11.53
CA SER A 93 3.93 7.71 11.62
C SER A 93 4.91 8.08 10.52
N LYS A 94 5.95 7.26 10.29
CA LYS A 94 6.93 7.49 9.23
C LYS A 94 6.32 7.37 7.84
N LEU A 95 5.45 6.37 7.62
CA LEU A 95 4.74 6.20 6.36
C LEU A 95 3.83 7.40 6.07
N LEU A 96 3.13 7.92 7.08
CA LEU A 96 2.24 9.07 6.94
C LEU A 96 3.02 10.31 6.53
N THR A 97 4.05 10.66 7.30
CA THR A 97 4.97 11.76 6.99
C THR A 97 5.49 11.66 5.56
N ASN A 98 6.13 10.53 5.20
CA ASN A 98 6.74 10.38 3.88
C ASN A 98 5.70 10.46 2.75
N THR A 99 4.55 9.81 2.93
CA THR A 99 3.51 9.75 1.90
C THR A 99 2.97 11.14 1.60
N VAL A 100 2.70 11.95 2.62
CA VAL A 100 2.24 13.34 2.47
C VAL A 100 3.33 14.21 1.83
N LEU A 101 4.58 14.15 2.32
CA LEU A 101 5.70 14.94 1.79
C LEU A 101 5.96 14.70 0.30
N PHE A 102 5.96 13.43 -0.13
CA PHE A 102 6.28 13.05 -1.50
C PHE A 102 5.08 13.08 -2.45
N ASN A 103 3.85 13.19 -1.95
CA ASN A 103 2.64 13.21 -2.77
C ASN A 103 1.79 14.47 -2.47
N SER A 104 0.58 14.28 -1.91
CA SER A 104 -0.35 15.33 -1.48
C SER A 104 -1.01 14.96 -0.14
N ASP A 105 -1.58 15.94 0.55
CA ASP A 105 -2.28 15.73 1.84
C ASP A 105 -3.44 14.72 1.72
N ASP A 106 -4.09 14.62 0.57
CA ASP A 106 -5.21 13.68 0.32
C ASP A 106 -4.78 12.20 0.41
N THR A 107 -3.49 11.93 0.23
CA THR A 107 -2.93 10.58 0.35
C THR A 107 -2.83 10.09 1.80
N SER A 108 -2.96 10.97 2.80
CA SER A 108 -2.99 10.60 4.23
C SER A 108 -4.09 9.59 4.54
N SER A 109 -5.24 9.71 3.87
CA SER A 109 -6.38 8.81 4.04
C SER A 109 -6.07 7.34 3.68
N ILE A 110 -5.11 7.13 2.76
CA ILE A 110 -4.61 5.80 2.38
C ILE A 110 -3.87 5.19 3.58
N VAL A 111 -2.93 5.95 4.15
CA VAL A 111 -2.08 5.47 5.25
C VAL A 111 -2.91 5.12 6.50
N PHE A 112 -3.89 5.96 6.86
CA PHE A 112 -4.77 5.66 8.00
C PHE A 112 -5.56 4.36 7.81
N ARG A 113 -6.04 4.09 6.60
CA ARG A 113 -6.78 2.85 6.32
C ARG A 113 -5.87 1.64 6.26
N LEU A 114 -4.67 1.78 5.72
CA LEU A 114 -3.67 0.72 5.74
C LEU A 114 -3.27 0.33 7.17
N GLY A 115 -3.32 1.24 8.15
CA GLY A 115 -3.12 0.90 9.56
C GLY A 115 -4.16 -0.10 10.08
N LEU A 116 -5.41 0.09 9.70
CA LEU A 116 -6.50 -0.84 10.02
C LEU A 116 -6.39 -2.15 9.23
N VAL A 117 -5.93 -2.08 7.98
CA VAL A 117 -5.69 -3.28 7.14
C VAL A 117 -4.56 -4.13 7.71
N LEU A 118 -3.47 -3.52 8.21
CA LEU A 118 -2.37 -4.26 8.84
C LEU A 118 -2.91 -5.16 9.95
N TYR A 119 -3.72 -4.58 10.84
CA TYR A 119 -4.31 -5.34 11.94
C TYR A 119 -5.23 -6.45 11.42
N ARG A 120 -5.95 -6.23 10.31
CA ARG A 120 -6.76 -7.28 9.66
C ARG A 120 -5.91 -8.41 9.08
N PHE A 121 -4.76 -8.12 8.47
CA PHE A 121 -3.83 -9.16 8.03
C PHE A 121 -3.28 -9.95 9.21
N CYS A 122 -2.89 -9.28 10.30
CA CYS A 122 -2.47 -9.95 11.54
C CYS A 122 -3.56 -10.90 12.07
N MET A 123 -4.82 -10.46 12.07
CA MET A 123 -5.97 -11.28 12.46
C MET A 123 -6.16 -12.49 11.54
N ILE A 124 -6.08 -12.29 10.22
CA ILE A 124 -6.25 -13.37 9.23
C ILE A 124 -5.14 -14.41 9.38
N PHE A 125 -3.87 -14.00 9.45
CA PHE A 125 -2.74 -14.93 9.61
C PHE A 125 -2.81 -15.69 10.92
N THR A 126 -3.10 -15.00 12.02
CA THR A 126 -3.29 -15.62 13.34
C THR A 126 -4.43 -16.64 13.32
N ALA A 127 -5.56 -16.31 12.68
CA ALA A 127 -6.72 -17.20 12.59
C ALA A 127 -6.42 -18.46 11.76
N LEU A 128 -5.73 -18.32 10.62
CA LEU A 128 -5.31 -19.45 9.80
C LEU A 128 -4.35 -20.36 10.57
N ARG A 129 -3.32 -19.79 11.21
CA ARG A 129 -2.36 -20.52 12.05
C ARG A 129 -3.03 -21.21 13.23
N LYS A 130 -4.03 -20.59 13.85
CA LYS A 130 -4.84 -21.18 14.92
C LYS A 130 -5.53 -22.46 14.45
N VAL A 131 -6.17 -22.42 13.28
CA VAL A 131 -6.86 -23.57 12.68
C VAL A 131 -5.86 -24.68 12.35
N GLU A 132 -4.74 -24.33 11.72
CA GLU A 132 -3.68 -25.30 11.36
C GLU A 132 -3.10 -26.03 12.58
N ASN A 133 -2.96 -25.32 13.71
CA ASN A 133 -2.45 -25.89 14.96
C ASN A 133 -3.52 -26.59 15.80
N GLY A 134 -4.81 -26.51 15.43
CA GLY A 134 -5.91 -26.98 16.26
C GLY A 134 -5.99 -26.27 17.62
N ASP A 135 -5.58 -25.00 17.68
CA ASP A 135 -5.58 -24.20 18.89
C ASP A 135 -7.01 -23.75 19.23
N CYS A 136 -7.53 -24.11 20.41
CA CYS A 136 -8.87 -23.77 20.87
C CYS A 136 -8.94 -22.56 21.82
N SER A 137 -7.83 -21.86 22.08
CA SER A 137 -7.77 -20.71 22.99
C SER A 137 -8.61 -19.52 22.51
N GLU A 138 -9.35 -18.89 23.42
CA GLU A 138 -10.19 -17.72 23.08
C GLU A 138 -9.36 -16.49 22.74
N VAL A 139 -8.17 -16.34 23.33
CA VAL A 139 -7.25 -15.23 23.05
C VAL A 139 -5.98 -15.78 22.42
N VAL A 140 -5.63 -15.27 21.24
CA VAL A 140 -4.42 -15.68 20.52
C VAL A 140 -3.59 -14.44 20.19
N VAL A 141 -2.33 -14.46 20.60
CA VAL A 141 -1.39 -13.38 20.29
C VAL A 141 -0.81 -13.58 18.90
N CYS A 142 -0.78 -12.50 18.11
CA CYS A 142 -0.15 -12.47 16.80
C CYS A 142 1.35 -12.73 16.94
N THR A 143 1.88 -13.64 16.12
CA THR A 143 3.33 -13.90 16.15
C THR A 143 4.09 -12.77 15.45
N ASP A 144 5.37 -12.64 15.76
CA ASP A 144 6.21 -11.65 15.07
C ASP A 144 6.36 -11.97 13.58
N GLU A 145 6.34 -13.25 13.20
CA GLU A 145 6.36 -13.67 11.79
C GLU A 145 5.10 -13.20 11.06
N ASP A 146 3.91 -13.44 11.63
CA ASP A 146 2.63 -12.98 11.09
C ASP A 146 2.61 -11.44 10.96
N PHE A 147 3.09 -10.73 12.00
CA PHE A 147 3.13 -9.28 12.04
C PHE A 147 4.08 -8.68 10.98
N LEU A 148 5.29 -9.26 10.83
CA LEU A 148 6.26 -8.81 9.84
C LEU A 148 5.78 -9.11 8.42
N ALA A 149 5.18 -10.28 8.17
CA ALA A 149 4.57 -10.60 6.89
C ALA A 149 3.46 -9.60 6.52
N ALA A 150 2.63 -9.23 7.49
CA ALA A 150 1.59 -8.21 7.29
C ALA A 150 2.20 -6.84 6.95
N LEU A 151 3.29 -6.44 7.59
CA LEU A 151 4.00 -5.19 7.28
C LEU A 151 4.55 -5.16 5.85
N GLU A 152 5.12 -6.27 5.37
CA GLU A 152 5.62 -6.37 4.00
C GLU A 152 4.50 -6.20 2.97
N LEU A 153 3.33 -6.80 3.20
CA LEU A 153 2.16 -6.62 2.33
C LEU A 153 1.68 -5.16 2.31
N ILE A 154 1.63 -4.52 3.47
CA ILE A 154 1.25 -3.10 3.56
C ILE A 154 2.19 -2.20 2.76
N ASN A 155 3.49 -2.48 2.74
CA ASN A 155 4.44 -1.72 1.92
C ASN A 155 4.13 -1.85 0.42
N VAL A 156 3.79 -3.06 -0.03
CA VAL A 156 3.37 -3.32 -1.42
C VAL A 156 2.07 -2.59 -1.75
N ASP A 157 1.06 -2.72 -0.87
CA ASP A 157 -0.26 -2.09 -1.04
C ASP A 157 -0.18 -0.57 -1.04
N LEU A 158 0.70 0.02 -0.21
CA LEU A 158 0.93 1.47 -0.20
C LEU A 158 1.50 1.94 -1.54
N ASN A 159 2.52 1.25 -2.06
CA ASN A 159 3.14 1.59 -3.34
C ASN A 159 2.12 1.53 -4.49
N HIS A 160 1.29 0.49 -4.53
CA HIS A 160 0.24 0.36 -5.54
C HIS A 160 -0.88 1.40 -5.36
N SER A 161 -1.24 1.74 -4.12
CA SER A 161 -2.22 2.78 -3.84
C SER A 161 -1.72 4.15 -4.31
N ILE A 162 -0.45 4.49 -4.05
CA ILE A 162 0.18 5.73 -4.55
C ILE A 162 0.25 5.73 -6.08
N LEU A 163 0.60 4.60 -6.70
CA LEU A 163 0.61 4.45 -8.15
C LEU A 163 -0.80 4.76 -8.72
N MET A 164 -1.83 4.14 -8.17
CA MET A 164 -3.21 4.33 -8.63
C MET A 164 -3.72 5.75 -8.37
N PHE A 165 -3.38 6.34 -7.21
CA PHE A 165 -3.71 7.73 -6.86
C PHE A 165 -3.17 8.70 -7.91
N ASN A 166 -1.88 8.59 -8.23
CA ASN A 166 -1.21 9.47 -9.19
C ASN A 166 -1.77 9.32 -10.62
N ASN A 167 -2.15 8.10 -11.03
CA ASN A 167 -2.76 7.86 -12.34
C ASN A 167 -4.21 8.36 -12.44
N LEU A 168 -4.96 8.40 -11.33
CA LEU A 168 -6.32 8.95 -11.30
C LEU A 168 -6.34 10.47 -11.34
N ALA A 169 -5.37 11.14 -10.71
CA ALA A 169 -5.26 12.60 -10.71
C ALA A 169 -4.88 13.18 -12.09
N SER A 170 -4.21 12.40 -12.95
CA SER A 170 -3.63 12.86 -14.22
C SER A 170 -4.55 12.72 -15.44
N GLN A 171 -5.89 12.89 -15.32
CA GLN A 171 -6.90 12.60 -16.36
C GLN A 171 -6.75 13.32 -17.73
N SER A 172 -5.66 14.05 -17.99
CA SER A 172 -5.44 14.87 -19.18
C SER A 172 -4.54 14.27 -20.27
N GLU A 173 -3.94 13.09 -20.10
CA GLU A 173 -3.12 12.45 -21.15
C GLU A 173 -3.27 10.91 -21.18
N PRO A 174 -2.95 10.24 -22.32
CA PRO A 174 -3.03 8.79 -22.40
C PRO A 174 -2.29 8.15 -21.23
N ILE A 175 -2.87 7.07 -20.70
CA ILE A 175 -2.41 6.32 -19.52
C ILE A 175 -1.10 5.58 -19.85
N THR A 176 -0.05 6.33 -20.15
CA THR A 176 1.33 5.93 -19.94
C THR A 176 1.51 5.93 -18.44
N TYR A 177 1.81 4.78 -17.85
CA TYR A 177 2.17 4.65 -16.44
C TYR A 177 3.26 5.69 -16.11
N LYS A 178 2.84 6.85 -15.58
CA LYS A 178 3.78 7.82 -15.02
C LYS A 178 4.21 7.17 -13.72
N MET A 179 5.46 6.69 -13.68
CA MET A 179 6.09 6.23 -12.45
C MET A 179 5.91 7.35 -11.42
N GLY A 180 4.94 7.20 -10.52
CA GLY A 180 4.67 8.17 -9.48
C GLY A 180 5.83 8.14 -8.51
N ASN A 181 6.81 9.03 -8.69
CA ASN A 181 7.77 9.45 -7.67
C ASN A 181 8.79 10.49 -8.16
N ASN A 182 8.42 11.45 -9.01
CA ASN A 182 9.37 12.48 -9.45
C ASN A 182 10.00 13.24 -8.26
N LYS A 183 9.24 13.48 -7.18
CA LYS A 183 9.76 14.10 -5.93
C LYS A 183 10.71 13.19 -5.14
N LYS A 184 10.42 11.89 -5.05
CA LYS A 184 11.30 10.94 -4.34
C LYS A 184 12.59 10.70 -5.12
N ALA A 185 12.51 10.48 -6.42
CA ALA A 185 13.67 10.35 -7.29
C ALA A 185 14.51 11.63 -7.33
N PHE A 186 13.85 12.79 -7.33
CA PHE A 186 14.50 14.09 -7.14
C PHE A 186 15.24 14.16 -5.79
N TYR A 187 14.57 13.79 -4.69
CA TYR A 187 15.18 13.77 -3.36
C TYR A 187 16.40 12.85 -3.30
N GLU A 188 16.29 11.63 -3.80
CA GLU A 188 17.39 10.65 -3.84
C GLU A 188 18.60 11.20 -4.63
N ALA A 189 18.36 11.95 -5.71
CA ALA A 189 19.40 12.55 -6.53
C ALA A 189 20.03 13.83 -5.97
N LEU A 190 19.42 14.48 -4.97
CA LEU A 190 20.03 15.65 -4.32
C LEU A 190 21.37 15.27 -3.64
N PRO A 191 22.40 16.11 -3.69
CA PRO A 191 23.61 15.92 -2.90
C PRO A 191 23.32 15.95 -1.38
N GLN A 192 24.30 15.53 -0.56
CA GLN A 192 24.17 15.59 0.91
C GLN A 192 23.99 17.03 1.43
N SER A 193 24.65 18.00 0.79
CA SER A 193 24.54 19.43 1.06
C SER A 193 24.38 20.16 -0.27
N PHE A 194 23.41 21.07 -0.38
CA PHE A 194 23.08 21.74 -1.63
C PHE A 194 22.43 23.11 -1.39
N GLN A 195 22.43 23.95 -2.42
CA GLN A 195 21.74 25.24 -2.44
C GLN A 195 20.38 25.16 -3.12
N ARG A 196 19.45 26.06 -2.74
CA ARG A 196 18.13 26.19 -3.40
C ARG A 196 18.24 26.23 -4.92
N LYS A 197 19.22 26.98 -5.45
CA LYS A 197 19.41 27.12 -6.90
C LYS A 197 19.73 25.78 -7.57
N GLU A 198 20.60 24.98 -6.96
CA GLU A 198 20.98 23.65 -7.45
C GLU A 198 19.79 22.68 -7.40
N ALA A 199 18.98 22.77 -6.34
CA ALA A 199 17.75 21.99 -6.22
C ALA A 199 16.72 22.35 -7.31
N ILE A 200 16.59 23.62 -7.69
CA ILE A 200 15.69 24.05 -8.78
C ILE A 200 16.18 23.53 -10.13
N GLU A 201 17.47 23.65 -10.40
CA GLU A 201 18.08 23.15 -11.64
C GLU A 201 17.96 21.61 -11.76
N LEU A 202 18.14 20.90 -10.66
CA LEU A 202 17.94 19.44 -10.62
C LEU A 202 16.47 19.07 -10.74
N GLY A 203 15.57 19.79 -10.05
CA GLY A 203 14.12 19.55 -10.06
C GLY A 203 13.50 19.63 -11.46
N ALA A 204 14.02 20.52 -12.31
CA ALA A 204 13.61 20.60 -13.71
C ALA A 204 13.85 19.28 -14.48
N LYS A 205 14.93 18.53 -14.17
CA LYS A 205 15.20 17.21 -14.77
C LYS A 205 14.20 16.13 -14.35
N TYR A 206 13.50 16.35 -13.24
CA TYR A 206 12.44 15.48 -12.73
C TYR A 206 11.04 16.04 -13.01
N ASN A 207 10.89 16.98 -13.95
CA ASN A 207 9.61 17.62 -14.29
C ASN A 207 8.93 18.32 -13.09
N LEU A 208 9.70 18.91 -12.17
CA LEU A 208 9.18 19.72 -11.06
C LEU A 208 9.29 21.21 -11.40
N SER A 209 8.23 21.97 -11.15
CA SER A 209 8.26 23.44 -11.24
C SER A 209 9.08 24.04 -10.10
N GLU A 210 9.61 25.25 -10.26
CA GLU A 210 10.33 25.96 -9.17
C GLU A 210 9.49 26.02 -7.89
N ARG A 211 8.20 26.35 -8.01
CA ARG A 211 7.26 26.36 -6.89
C ARG A 211 7.10 24.98 -6.24
N SER A 212 7.07 23.91 -7.03
CA SER A 212 7.00 22.53 -6.52
C SER A 212 8.26 22.15 -5.76
N VAL A 213 9.43 22.58 -6.24
CA VAL A 213 10.72 22.39 -5.54
C VAL A 213 10.73 23.17 -4.22
N ASP A 214 10.32 24.44 -4.23
CA ASP A 214 10.26 25.25 -3.00
C ASP A 214 9.34 24.68 -1.94
N ASN A 215 8.12 24.29 -2.35
CA ASN A 215 7.17 23.65 -1.45
C ASN A 215 7.74 22.35 -0.88
N PHE A 216 8.39 21.53 -1.71
CA PHE A 216 9.05 20.31 -1.26
C PHE A 216 10.15 20.61 -0.23
N LEU A 217 11.05 21.54 -0.52
CA LEU A 217 12.14 21.93 0.39
C LEU A 217 11.61 22.50 1.71
N SER A 218 10.55 23.30 1.66
CA SER A 218 9.92 23.87 2.85
C SER A 218 9.27 22.80 3.72
N ASN A 219 8.51 21.89 3.10
CA ASN A 219 7.79 20.83 3.83
C ASN A 219 8.74 19.74 4.35
N SER A 220 9.88 19.53 3.68
CA SER A 220 10.87 18.52 4.07
C SER A 220 11.71 18.91 5.30
N VAL A 221 11.62 20.15 5.79
CA VAL A 221 12.32 20.60 7.00
C VAL A 221 11.35 20.52 8.19
N PRO A 222 11.71 19.90 9.33
CA PRO A 222 13.02 19.32 9.65
C PRO A 222 13.14 17.80 9.39
N GLU A 223 12.10 17.15 8.87
CA GLU A 223 12.00 15.68 8.86
C GLU A 223 13.02 14.99 7.93
N LEU A 224 13.24 15.52 6.73
CA LEU A 224 14.18 14.98 5.73
C LEU A 224 15.37 15.90 5.48
N LEU A 225 15.21 17.20 5.73
CA LEU A 225 16.21 18.23 5.47
C LEU A 225 16.45 19.10 6.69
N TYR A 226 17.72 19.43 6.91
CA TYR A 226 18.17 20.46 7.82
C TYR A 226 18.52 21.74 7.05
N LYS A 227 18.26 22.91 7.64
CA LYS A 227 18.53 24.21 7.03
C LYS A 227 19.66 24.93 7.79
N PRO A 228 20.94 24.73 7.43
CA PRO A 228 22.07 25.35 8.12
C PRO A 228 22.14 26.87 7.94
N LYS A 229 21.67 27.39 6.80
CA LYS A 229 21.68 28.83 6.47
C LYS A 229 20.60 29.18 5.45
N THR A 230 20.30 30.46 5.29
CA THR A 230 19.35 30.94 4.27
C THR A 230 19.77 30.46 2.88
N GLY A 231 18.89 29.67 2.23
CA GLY A 231 19.12 29.12 0.88
C GLY A 231 20.03 27.88 0.80
N GLY A 232 20.56 27.38 1.93
CA GLY A 232 21.32 26.13 2.00
C GLY A 232 20.55 25.03 2.74
N TYR A 233 20.67 23.80 2.26
CA TYR A 233 19.97 22.62 2.77
C TYR A 233 20.93 21.44 2.88
N GLU A 234 20.70 20.59 3.89
CA GLU A 234 21.43 19.34 4.11
C GLU A 234 20.44 18.20 4.36
N LYS A 235 20.73 17.01 3.83
CA LYS A 235 19.93 15.81 4.14
C LYS A 235 20.18 15.36 5.58
N VAL A 236 19.11 15.00 6.30
CA VAL A 236 19.17 14.43 7.66
C VAL A 236 19.56 12.96 7.62
#